data_AF-A0A5R2MWP3-F1
#
_entry.id   AF-A0A5R2MWP3-F1
#
_cell.length_a   1.000
_cell.length_b   1.000
_cell.length_c   1.000
_cell.angle_alpha   90.00
_cell.angle_beta   90.00
_cell.angle_gamma   90.00
#
_symmetry.space_group_name_H-M   'P 1'
#
loop_
_entity.id
_entity.type
_entity.pdbx_description
1 polymer ?
#
loop_
_entity_poly.entity_id
_entity_poly.type
_entity_poly.pdbx_seq_one_letter_code
_entity_poly.pdbx_strand_id
1 'polypeptide(L)'
;ALKDAPEIGAETRRRVQLIAKQIGYRPNRAGVRLRTGKTNVISLVLNTEQEIMSFVSDIIYGVTEVIADTPYHLIVTPYSRSQDPLDPVRYLVETGSADGVIISRTQPNDPRA
;
A
#
# COMPACT_ATOMS: atom_id res chain seq x y z
N ALA A 1 3.51 -19.91 -13.41
CA ALA A 1 4.58 -20.54 -12.63
C ALA A 1 4.83 -19.77 -11.34
N LEU A 2 5.11 -18.46 -11.42
CA LEU A 2 5.26 -17.59 -10.24
C LEU A 2 3.95 -17.25 -9.50
N LYS A 3 2.79 -17.37 -10.18
CA LYS A 3 1.44 -17.16 -9.63
C LYS A 3 0.63 -18.46 -9.47
N ASP A 4 1.31 -19.60 -9.33
CA ASP A 4 0.68 -20.92 -9.18
C ASP A 4 -0.36 -21.32 -10.25
N ALA A 5 -0.24 -20.77 -11.46
CA ALA A 5 -1.14 -21.08 -12.58
C ALA A 5 -1.32 -22.60 -12.77
N PRO A 6 -2.57 -23.12 -12.81
CA PRO A 6 -2.87 -24.56 -12.82
C PRO A 6 -2.44 -25.25 -14.12
N GLU A 7 -2.29 -24.48 -15.20
CA GLU A 7 -1.84 -24.94 -16.51
C GLU A 7 -0.37 -25.40 -16.54
N ILE A 8 0.40 -25.17 -15.48
CA ILE A 8 1.83 -25.50 -15.41
C ILE A 8 2.05 -26.66 -14.44
N GLY A 9 2.73 -27.70 -14.93
CA GLY A 9 3.12 -28.85 -14.12
C GLY A 9 3.81 -28.47 -12.81
N ALA A 10 3.49 -29.19 -11.73
CA ALA A 10 3.97 -28.88 -10.38
C ALA A 10 5.51 -28.81 -10.29
N GLU A 11 6.20 -29.69 -11.01
CA GLU A 11 7.66 -29.71 -11.05
C GLU A 11 8.26 -28.45 -11.69
N THR A 12 7.69 -28.01 -12.83
CA THR A 12 8.10 -26.78 -13.50
C THR A 12 7.83 -25.55 -12.63
N ARG A 13 6.68 -25.50 -11.94
CA ARG A 13 6.38 -24.41 -10.98
C ARG A 13 7.44 -24.33 -9.89
N ARG A 14 7.80 -25.47 -9.29
CA ARG A 14 8.81 -25.55 -8.23
C ARG A 14 10.19 -25.08 -8.72
N ARG A 15 10.64 -25.52 -9.90
CA ARG A 15 11.93 -25.09 -10.47
C ARG A 15 11.98 -23.58 -10.71
N VAL A 16 10.93 -23.01 -11.29
CA VAL A 16 10.85 -21.56 -11.56
C VAL A 16 10.85 -20.76 -10.26
N GLN A 17 10.08 -21.18 -9.26
CA GLN A 17 10.04 -20.51 -7.95
C GLN A 17 11.39 -20.58 -7.22
N LEU A 18 12.09 -21.72 -7.30
CA LEU A 18 13.43 -21.87 -6.73
C LEU A 18 14.44 -20.89 -7.36
N ILE A 19 14.51 -20.85 -8.69
CA ILE A 19 15.43 -19.95 -9.40
C ILE A 19 15.08 -18.49 -9.11
N ALA A 20 13.80 -18.13 -9.13
CA ALA A 20 13.35 -16.77 -8.83
C ALA A 20 13.79 -16.33 -7.42
N LYS A 21 13.72 -17.23 -6.42
CA LYS A 21 14.23 -16.97 -5.07
C LYS A 21 15.76 -16.83 -5.06
N GLN A 22 16.48 -17.72 -5.76
CA GLN A 22 17.95 -17.71 -5.80
C GLN A 22 18.53 -16.42 -6.41
N ILE A 23 17.90 -15.89 -7.46
CA ILE A 23 18.36 -14.67 -8.12
C ILE A 23 17.78 -13.39 -7.50
N GLY A 24 16.98 -13.50 -6.44
CA GLY A 24 16.33 -12.35 -5.81
C GLY A 24 15.31 -11.64 -6.70
N TYR A 25 14.66 -12.37 -7.61
CA TYR A 25 13.66 -11.79 -8.52
C TYR A 25 12.52 -11.16 -7.73
N ARG A 26 12.23 -9.89 -8.01
CA ARG A 26 11.08 -9.16 -7.48
C ARG A 26 10.21 -8.65 -8.64
N PRO A 27 8.91 -8.93 -8.66
CA PRO A 27 8.01 -8.40 -9.68
C PRO A 27 8.08 -6.88 -9.73
N ASN A 28 8.15 -6.30 -10.93
CA ASN A 28 8.10 -4.86 -11.10
C ASN A 28 6.68 -4.35 -10.79
N ARG A 29 6.55 -3.54 -9.75
CA ARG A 29 5.26 -2.98 -9.30
C ARG A 29 4.58 -2.13 -10.35
N ALA A 30 5.33 -1.31 -11.10
CA ALA A 30 4.77 -0.51 -12.19
C ALA A 30 4.17 -1.43 -13.28
N GLY A 31 4.85 -2.53 -13.62
CA GLY A 31 4.34 -3.53 -14.56
C GLY A 31 3.09 -4.24 -14.05
N VAL A 32 3.03 -4.56 -12.76
CA VAL A 32 1.84 -5.15 -12.12
C VAL A 32 0.67 -4.17 -12.16
N ARG A 33 0.88 -2.90 -11.82
CA ARG A 33 -0.13 -1.84 -11.87
C ARG A 33 -0.66 -1.65 -13.29
N LEU A 34 0.22 -1.51 -14.28
CA LEU A 34 -0.18 -1.32 -15.68
C LEU A 34 -1.05 -2.48 -16.19
N ARG A 35 -0.73 -3.72 -15.82
CA ARG A 35 -1.50 -4.88 -16.27
C ARG A 35 -2.80 -5.09 -15.49
N THR A 36 -2.80 -4.84 -14.19
CA THR A 36 -3.88 -5.27 -13.28
C THR A 36 -4.73 -4.13 -12.71
N GLY A 37 -4.32 -2.88 -12.91
CA GLY A 37 -4.87 -1.71 -12.24
C GLY A 37 -4.48 -1.57 -10.77
N LYS A 38 -4.01 -2.63 -10.11
CA LYS A 38 -3.71 -2.64 -8.67
C LYS A 38 -2.36 -2.02 -8.36
N THR A 39 -2.34 -1.07 -7.43
CA THR A 39 -1.12 -0.42 -6.93
C THR A 39 -0.44 -1.25 -5.84
N ASN A 40 -1.20 -2.09 -5.14
CA ASN A 40 -0.83 -2.72 -3.88
C ASN A 40 -0.26 -1.68 -2.89
N VAL A 41 -0.91 -0.52 -2.80
CA VAL A 41 -0.59 0.55 -1.86
C VAL A 41 -1.80 0.81 -0.99
N ILE A 42 -1.57 0.89 0.31
CA ILE A 42 -2.48 1.51 1.28
C ILE A 42 -1.81 2.80 1.74
N SER A 43 -2.51 3.92 1.64
CA SER A 43 -1.97 5.21 2.07
C SER A 43 -2.53 5.63 3.43
N LEU A 44 -1.66 5.98 4.37
CA LEU A 44 -2.02 6.59 5.65
C LEU A 44 -1.86 8.11 5.54
N VAL A 45 -2.99 8.82 5.50
CA VAL A 45 -3.06 10.28 5.44
C VAL A 45 -3.12 10.81 6.87
N LEU A 46 -2.10 11.57 7.25
CA LEU A 46 -1.97 12.08 8.61
C LEU A 46 -1.41 13.49 8.67
N ASN A 47 -1.80 14.20 9.73
CA ASN A 47 -1.28 15.51 10.03
C ASN A 47 0.09 15.41 10.73
N THR A 48 1.03 16.30 10.41
CA THR A 48 2.42 16.24 10.93
C THR A 48 2.63 16.85 12.31
N GLU A 49 1.58 17.23 13.04
CA GLU A 49 1.71 17.79 14.38
C GLU A 49 2.34 16.84 15.41
N GLN A 50 3.21 17.40 16.25
CA GLN A 50 4.04 16.66 17.22
C GLN A 50 3.22 15.82 18.21
N GLU A 51 2.02 16.26 18.60
CA GLU A 51 1.15 15.54 19.54
C GLU A 51 0.61 14.20 19.00
N ILE A 52 0.74 13.93 17.69
CA ILE A 52 0.18 12.74 17.04
C ILE A 52 1.22 11.63 16.87
N MET A 53 2.52 11.96 16.93
CA MET A 53 3.58 11.06 16.49
C MET A 53 3.66 9.77 17.33
N SER A 54 3.27 9.83 18.61
CA SER A 54 3.16 8.64 19.48
C SER A 54 2.13 7.64 18.95
N PHE A 55 0.91 8.10 18.63
CA PHE A 55 -0.18 7.24 18.14
C PHE A 55 0.01 6.76 16.69
N VAL A 56 0.69 7.57 15.86
CA VAL A 56 1.01 7.17 14.48
C VAL A 56 1.86 5.91 14.44
N SER A 57 2.78 5.76 15.39
CA SER A 57 3.67 4.60 15.45
C SER A 57 2.90 3.31 15.69
N ASP A 58 1.91 3.35 16.58
CA ASP A 58 1.03 2.19 16.87
C ASP A 58 0.15 1.84 15.66
N ILE A 59 -0.39 2.83 14.95
CA ILE A 59 -1.14 2.59 13.70
C ILE A 59 -0.25 1.94 12.66
N ILE A 60 0.94 2.49 12.43
CA ILE A 60 1.89 1.94 11.46
C ILE A 60 2.19 0.49 11.82
N TYR A 61 2.52 0.22 13.09
CA TYR A 61 2.80 -1.13 13.57
C TYR A 61 1.63 -2.08 13.28
N GLY A 62 0.42 -1.76 13.77
CA GLY A 62 -0.75 -2.63 13.60
C GLY A 62 -1.13 -2.86 12.14
N VAL A 63 -1.06 -1.83 11.28
CA VAL A 63 -1.32 -2.01 9.84
C VAL A 63 -0.23 -2.87 9.20
N THR A 64 1.05 -2.61 9.51
CA THR A 64 2.17 -3.38 8.94
C THR A 64 2.13 -4.85 9.33
N GLU A 65 1.69 -5.18 10.55
CA GLU A 65 1.50 -6.55 11.01
C GLU A 65 0.46 -7.29 10.16
N VAL A 66 -0.69 -6.66 9.89
CA VAL A 66 -1.77 -7.26 9.11
C VAL A 66 -1.39 -7.45 7.63
N ILE A 67 -0.63 -6.51 7.05
CA ILE A 67 -0.29 -6.56 5.62
C ILE A 67 1.02 -7.30 5.33
N ALA A 68 1.75 -7.78 6.34
CA ALA A 68 3.09 -8.36 6.21
C ALA A 68 3.16 -9.51 5.18
N ASP A 69 2.13 -10.36 5.14
CA ASP A 69 2.04 -11.51 4.24
C ASP A 69 1.29 -11.21 2.93
N THR A 70 1.08 -9.94 2.62
CA THR A 70 0.37 -9.48 1.43
C THR A 70 1.32 -8.72 0.49
N PRO A 71 0.97 -8.50 -0.78
CA PRO A 71 1.76 -7.64 -1.66
C PRO A 71 1.59 -6.14 -1.34
N TYR A 72 0.76 -5.78 -0.36
CA TYR A 72 0.47 -4.38 -0.02
C TYR A 72 1.64 -3.72 0.71
N HIS A 73 1.84 -2.45 0.38
CA HIS A 73 2.76 -1.57 1.10
C HIS A 73 1.97 -0.44 1.76
N LEU A 74 2.35 -0.09 2.98
CA LEU A 74 1.90 1.12 3.64
C LEU A 74 2.77 2.31 3.19
N ILE A 75 2.15 3.36 2.68
CA ILE A 75 2.79 4.66 2.39
C ILE A 75 2.20 5.69 3.33
N VAL A 76 3.02 6.57 3.89
CA VAL A 76 2.56 7.70 4.70
C VAL A 76 2.48 8.93 3.81
N THR A 77 1.31 9.57 3.77
CA THR A 77 1.09 10.84 3.06
C THR A 77 0.83 11.94 4.09
N PRO A 78 1.89 12.63 4.55
CA PRO A 78 1.75 13.70 5.53
C PRO A 78 1.13 14.95 4.90
N TYR A 79 0.37 15.72 5.70
CA TYR A 79 -0.08 17.07 5.34
C TYR A 79 0.10 18.05 6.51
N SER A 80 0.31 19.33 6.18
CA SER A 80 0.38 20.42 7.16
C SER A 80 -1.01 20.98 7.47
N ARG A 81 -1.25 21.53 8.67
CA ARG A 81 -2.50 22.26 8.98
C ARG A 81 -2.76 23.46 8.09
N SER A 82 -1.71 24.03 7.48
CA SER A 82 -1.84 25.15 6.55
C SER A 82 -2.37 24.73 5.17
N GLN A 83 -2.53 23.42 4.92
CA GLN A 83 -3.02 22.86 3.66
C GLN A 83 -4.45 22.33 3.83
N ASP A 84 -5.21 22.31 2.73
CA ASP A 84 -6.51 21.65 2.72
C ASP A 84 -6.29 20.14 2.99
N PRO A 85 -6.87 19.58 4.07
CA PRO A 85 -6.74 18.16 4.39
C PRO A 85 -7.33 17.24 3.32
N LEU A 86 -8.15 17.76 2.39
CA LEU A 86 -8.70 17.04 1.26
C LEU A 86 -7.72 16.90 0.09
N ASP A 87 -6.74 17.80 -0.05
CA ASP A 87 -5.75 17.77 -1.14
C ASP A 87 -4.99 16.44 -1.26
N PRO A 88 -4.41 15.86 -0.18
CA PRO A 88 -3.72 14.57 -0.29
C PRO A 88 -4.67 13.44 -0.68
N VAL A 89 -5.92 13.47 -0.20
CA VAL A 89 -6.93 12.45 -0.55
C VAL A 89 -7.32 12.57 -2.01
N ARG A 90 -7.61 13.80 -2.47
CA ARG A 90 -7.94 14.10 -3.87
C ARG A 90 -6.82 13.64 -4.80
N TYR A 91 -5.57 13.96 -4.47
CA TYR A 91 -4.41 13.51 -5.23
C TYR A 91 -4.34 11.98 -5.35
N LEU A 92 -4.54 11.25 -4.24
CA LEU A 92 -4.50 9.78 -4.23
C LEU A 92 -5.58 9.17 -5.14
N VAL A 93 -6.78 9.75 -5.10
CA VAL A 93 -7.93 9.33 -5.92
C VAL A 93 -7.70 9.64 -7.39
N GLU A 94 -7.35 10.89 -7.73
CA GLU A 94 -7.17 11.33 -9.11
C GLU A 94 -6.01 10.61 -9.82
N THR A 95 -4.93 10.35 -9.11
CA THR A 95 -3.76 9.66 -9.67
C THR A 95 -3.88 8.13 -9.63
N GLY A 96 -4.88 7.60 -8.93
CA GLY A 96 -5.03 6.17 -8.66
C GLY A 96 -3.74 5.56 -8.10
N SER A 97 -3.14 6.24 -7.13
CA SER A 97 -1.82 5.89 -6.56
C SER A 97 -1.91 5.02 -5.30
N ALA A 98 -3.11 4.83 -4.76
CA ALA A 98 -3.40 3.87 -3.70
C ALA A 98 -4.68 3.08 -3.99
N ASP A 99 -4.72 1.82 -3.55
CA ASP A 99 -5.91 0.97 -3.60
C ASP A 99 -6.80 1.16 -2.37
N GLY A 100 -6.27 1.78 -1.31
CA GLY A 100 -6.99 2.09 -0.08
C GLY A 100 -6.36 3.27 0.66
N VAL A 101 -7.18 3.99 1.43
CA VAL A 101 -6.78 5.17 2.20
C VAL A 101 -7.23 5.01 3.65
N ILE A 102 -6.31 5.26 4.58
CA ILE A 102 -6.57 5.36 6.02
C ILE A 102 -6.43 6.84 6.39
N ILE A 103 -7.49 7.42 6.97
CA ILE A 103 -7.49 8.80 7.46
C ILE A 103 -7.42 8.81 8.98
N SER A 104 -6.67 9.76 9.54
CA SER A 104 -6.55 9.99 10.98
C SER A 104 -7.18 11.31 11.40
N ARG A 105 -7.48 11.44 12.71
CA ARG A 105 -8.17 12.59 13.31
C ARG A 105 -9.42 12.97 12.49
N THR A 106 -10.37 12.04 12.40
CA THR A 106 -11.64 12.32 11.74
C THR A 106 -12.47 13.29 12.57
N GLN A 107 -13.31 14.06 11.89
CA GLN A 107 -14.27 14.97 12.52
C GLN A 107 -15.71 14.57 12.16
N PRO A 108 -16.73 15.01 12.92
CA PRO A 108 -18.11 14.85 12.48
C PRO A 108 -18.31 15.44 11.08
N ASN A 109 -18.94 14.67 10.17
CA ASN A 109 -19.09 15.03 8.76
C ASN A 109 -17.75 15.36 8.07
N ASP A 110 -16.76 14.49 8.26
CA ASP A 110 -15.44 14.65 7.66
C ASP A 110 -15.54 14.73 6.13
N PRO A 111 -15.10 15.83 5.49
CA PRO A 111 -15.18 15.98 4.04
C PRO A 111 -14.26 15.01 3.27
N ARG A 112 -13.38 14.28 3.98
CA ARG A 112 -12.46 13.29 3.39
C ARG A 112 -13.06 11.87 3.31
N ALA A 113 -14.17 11.60 3.99
CA ALA A 113 -14.78 10.28 4.11
C ALA A 113 -15.80 9.98 3.00
#